data_AF-A0A2V5T4G6-F1
#
_entry.id   AF-A0A2V5T4G6-F1
#
_cell.length_a   1.000
_cell.length_b   1.000
_cell.length_c   1.000
_cell.angle_alpha   90.00
_cell.angle_beta   90.00
_cell.angle_gamma   90.00
#
_symmetry.space_group_name_H-M   'P 1'
#
loop_
_entity.id
_entity.type
_entity.pdbx_description
1 polymer ?
#
loop_
_entity_poly.entity_id
_entity_poly.type
_entity_poly.pdbx_seq_one_letter_code
_entity_poly.pdbx_strand_id
1 'polypeptide(L)'
;FDAATLNELNERVDLIEHDGSVRGLIIASAKNSIFIAGADLKTLLKQAQTGEMRDFIAHGQRILNRIAVLKIPTVAAIHGACAGGGYEITLACDHRIATDDPATRIGLPETTLGLIP
;
A
#
# COMPACT_ATOMS: atom_id res chain seq x y z
N PHE A 1 6.38 4.40 -1.27
CA PHE A 1 5.69 4.30 0.03
C PHE A 1 6.61 4.88 1.08
N ASP A 2 6.60 6.21 1.21
CA ASP A 2 7.37 6.92 2.25
C ASP A 2 6.44 7.40 3.36
N ALA A 3 6.99 8.05 4.39
CA ALA A 3 6.22 8.53 5.53
C ALA A 3 5.15 9.56 5.12
N ALA A 4 5.46 10.45 4.18
CA ALA A 4 4.49 11.43 3.69
C ALA A 4 3.29 10.76 2.99
N THR A 5 3.57 9.77 2.14
CA THR A 5 2.53 8.97 1.45
C THR A 5 1.66 8.22 2.45
N LEU A 6 2.25 7.62 3.49
CA LEU A 6 1.50 6.92 4.53
C LEU A 6 0.60 7.87 5.34
N ASN A 7 1.08 9.06 5.67
CA ASN A 7 0.30 10.03 6.40
C ASN A 7 -0.87 10.56 5.55
N GLU A 8 -0.65 10.86 4.27
CA GLU A 8 -1.75 11.25 3.38
C GLU A 8 -2.77 10.11 3.24
N LEU A 9 -2.32 8.86 3.07
CA LEU A 9 -3.21 7.71 3.02
C LEU A 9 -4.03 7.58 4.30
N ASN A 10 -3.41 7.77 5.47
CA ASN A 10 -4.10 7.74 6.76
C ASN A 10 -5.21 8.80 6.83
N GLU A 11 -4.92 10.03 6.40
CA GLU A 11 -5.91 11.12 6.35
C GLU A 11 -7.07 10.81 5.39
N ARG A 12 -6.81 10.17 4.25
CA ARG A 12 -7.88 9.73 3.33
C ARG A 12 -8.74 8.64 3.94
N VAL A 13 -8.14 7.69 4.65
CA VAL A 13 -8.88 6.63 5.36
C VAL A 13 -9.71 7.24 6.50
N ASP A 14 -9.18 8.23 7.24
CA ASP A 14 -9.92 8.98 8.25
C ASP A 14 -11.18 9.63 7.64
N LEU A 15 -11.05 10.30 6.49
CA LEU A 15 -12.18 10.92 5.80
C LEU A 15 -13.24 9.88 5.39
N ILE A 16 -12.82 8.76 4.82
CA ILE A 16 -13.72 7.69 4.38
C ILE A 16 -14.49 7.08 5.57
N GLU A 17 -13.83 6.86 6.70
CA GLU A 17 -14.47 6.30 7.90
C GLU A 17 -15.53 7.22 8.50
N HIS A 18 -15.38 8.54 8.34
CA HIS A 18 -16.28 9.54 8.92
C HIS A 18 -17.32 10.09 7.94
N ASP A 19 -17.20 9.79 6.65
CA ASP A 19 -18.15 10.22 5.61
C ASP A 19 -19.11 9.08 5.24
N GLY A 20 -20.29 9.11 5.87
CA GLY A 20 -21.37 8.13 5.60
C GLY A 20 -21.97 8.17 4.19
N SER A 21 -21.58 9.14 3.36
CA SER A 21 -21.97 9.18 1.94
C SER A 21 -21.10 8.28 1.05
N VAL A 22 -19.90 7.90 1.52
CA VAL A 22 -18.99 7.02 0.77
C VAL A 22 -19.55 5.60 0.76
N ARG A 23 -19.65 5.01 -0.44
CA ARG A 23 -20.23 3.68 -0.65
C ARG A 23 -19.25 2.63 -1.15
N GLY A 24 -18.02 3.03 -1.44
CA GLY A 24 -16.95 2.16 -1.90
C GLY A 24 -15.64 2.92 -2.09
N LEU A 25 -14.53 2.19 -2.14
CA LEU A 25 -13.18 2.72 -2.33
C LEU A 25 -12.52 1.98 -3.50
N ILE A 26 -11.95 2.74 -4.43
CA ILE A 26 -11.06 2.21 -5.46
C ILE A 26 -9.68 2.81 -5.25
N ILE A 27 -8.67 1.96 -5.10
CA ILE A 27 -7.26 2.35 -5.05
C ILE A 27 -6.67 2.10 -6.43
N ALA A 28 -6.26 3.17 -7.10
CA ALA A 28 -5.68 3.14 -8.43
C ALA A 28 -4.42 4.01 -8.46
N SER A 29 -3.49 3.71 -9.36
CA SER A 29 -2.35 4.58 -9.62
C SER A 29 -2.67 5.57 -10.72
N ALA A 30 -2.28 6.84 -10.51
CA ALA A 30 -2.30 7.86 -11.56
C ALA A 30 -1.10 7.75 -12.51
N LYS A 31 -0.14 6.84 -12.27
CA LYS A 31 1.03 6.62 -13.12
C LYS A 31 0.72 5.54 -14.15
N ASN A 32 1.17 5.77 -15.39
CA ASN A 32 0.85 4.90 -16.53
C ASN A 32 1.55 3.53 -16.51
N SER A 33 2.63 3.33 -15.75
CA SER A 33 3.46 2.11 -15.84
C SER A 33 3.70 1.42 -14.51
N ILE A 34 3.14 1.96 -13.41
CA ILE A 34 3.39 1.44 -12.08
C ILE A 34 2.18 1.66 -11.19
N PHE A 35 1.82 0.62 -10.45
CA PHE A 35 0.84 0.73 -9.38
C PHE A 35 1.55 1.31 -8.15
N ILE A 36 2.31 0.47 -7.43
CA ILE A 36 3.09 0.85 -6.26
C ILE A 36 4.33 -0.05 -6.19
N ALA A 37 5.53 0.53 -6.16
CA ALA A 37 6.81 -0.21 -6.13
C ALA A 37 7.31 -0.60 -4.73
N GLY A 38 6.59 -0.20 -3.66
CA GLY A 38 7.05 -0.31 -2.28
C GLY A 38 7.85 0.91 -1.79
N ALA A 39 8.58 0.72 -0.70
CA ALA A 39 9.44 1.74 -0.10
C ALA A 39 10.87 1.68 -0.67
N ASP A 40 11.57 2.82 -0.66
CA ASP A 40 12.97 2.86 -1.08
C ASP A 40 13.86 2.15 -0.04
N LEU A 41 14.65 1.18 -0.50
CA LEU A 41 15.51 0.36 0.37
C LEU A 41 16.54 1.19 1.14
N LYS A 42 17.08 2.27 0.55
CA LYS A 42 18.05 3.13 1.26
C LYS A 42 17.38 3.87 2.41
N THR A 43 16.12 4.25 2.25
CA THR A 43 15.32 4.85 3.33
C THR A 43 15.10 3.85 4.46
N LEU A 44 14.70 2.61 4.15
CA LEU A 44 14.52 1.55 5.15
C LEU A 44 15.81 1.26 5.92
N LEU A 45 16.94 1.16 5.22
CA LEU A 45 18.25 0.89 5.85
C LEU A 45 18.70 2.04 6.76
N LYS A 46 18.40 3.29 6.44
CA LYS A 46 18.67 4.43 7.33
C LYS A 46 17.80 4.39 8.58
N GLN A 47 16.51 4.13 8.44
CA GLN A 47 15.58 4.02 9.57
C GLN A 47 15.92 2.82 10.49
N ALA A 48 16.46 1.74 9.93
CA ALA A 48 16.95 0.61 10.72
C ALA A 48 18.08 1.00 11.68
N GLN A 49 18.90 1.99 11.30
CA GLN A 49 20.02 2.48 12.12
C GLN A 49 19.56 3.43 13.24
N THR A 50 18.46 4.16 13.05
CA THR A 50 17.92 5.11 14.04
C THR A 50 16.98 4.47 15.04
N GLY A 51 16.52 3.23 14.80
CA GLY A 51 15.54 2.53 15.62
C GLY A 51 14.08 2.88 15.31
N GLU A 52 13.83 3.82 14.39
CA GLU A 52 12.50 4.31 14.01
C GLU A 52 11.75 3.34 13.07
N MET A 53 12.45 2.33 12.55
CA MET A 53 11.88 1.39 11.58
C MET A 53 10.66 0.63 12.12
N ARG A 54 10.68 0.27 13.42
CA ARG A 54 9.56 -0.45 14.03
C ARG A 54 8.28 0.38 14.04
N ASP A 55 8.38 1.65 14.39
CA ASP A 55 7.24 2.56 14.46
C ASP A 55 6.70 2.88 13.07
N PHE A 56 7.60 3.02 12.08
CA PHE A 56 7.21 3.18 10.67
C PHE A 56 6.43 1.96 10.15
N ILE A 57 6.92 0.74 10.39
CA ILE A 57 6.23 -0.50 10.01
C ILE A 57 4.88 -0.60 10.72
N ALA A 58 4.85 -0.39 12.04
CA ALA A 58 3.63 -0.44 12.82
C ALA A 58 2.59 0.59 12.34
N HIS A 59 3.04 1.77 11.91
CA HIS A 59 2.18 2.79 11.33
C HIS A 59 1.56 2.34 10.01
N GLY A 60 2.37 1.82 9.09
CA GLY A 60 1.88 1.25 7.83
C GLY A 60 0.85 0.13 8.06
N GLN A 61 1.18 -0.82 8.95
CA GLN A 61 0.27 -1.92 9.31
C GLN A 61 -1.06 -1.45 9.88
N ARG A 62 -1.06 -0.42 10.74
CA ARG A 62 -2.30 0.18 11.27
C ARG A 62 -3.18 0.73 10.15
N ILE A 63 -2.59 1.45 9.19
CA ILE A 63 -3.34 2.03 8.06
C ILE A 63 -3.94 0.92 7.18
N LEU A 64 -3.15 -0.11 6.85
CA LEU A 64 -3.65 -1.23 6.04
C LEU A 64 -4.77 -2.00 6.76
N ASN A 65 -4.63 -2.24 8.07
CA ASN A 65 -5.68 -2.88 8.86
C ASN A 65 -6.99 -2.08 8.86
N ARG A 66 -6.91 -0.75 8.87
CA ARG A 66 -8.10 0.11 8.76
C ARG A 66 -8.82 -0.08 7.42
N ILE A 67 -8.07 -0.10 6.32
CA ILE A 67 -8.62 -0.40 4.98
C ILE A 67 -9.31 -1.78 4.99
N ALA A 68 -8.66 -2.79 5.56
CA ALA A 68 -9.16 -4.17 5.61
C ALA A 68 -10.45 -4.37 6.42
N VAL A 69 -10.80 -3.43 7.31
CA VAL A 69 -12.02 -3.49 8.13
C VAL A 69 -13.06 -2.42 7.77
N LEU A 70 -12.86 -1.69 6.67
CA LEU A 70 -13.84 -0.75 6.17
C LEU A 70 -15.17 -1.46 5.89
N LYS A 71 -16.28 -0.82 6.26
CA LYS A 71 -17.64 -1.37 6.07
C LYS A 71 -18.24 -1.06 4.69
N ILE A 72 -17.38 -0.77 3.73
CA ILE A 72 -17.70 -0.47 2.34
C ILE A 72 -16.84 -1.35 1.42
N PRO A 73 -17.32 -1.74 0.23
CA PRO A 73 -16.49 -2.49 -0.71
C PRO A 73 -15.24 -1.73 -1.13
N THR A 74 -14.11 -2.43 -1.13
CA THR A 74 -12.79 -1.89 -1.50
C THR A 74 -12.18 -2.66 -2.68
N VAL A 75 -11.60 -1.93 -3.64
CA VAL A 75 -11.02 -2.53 -4.86
C VAL A 75 -9.63 -1.96 -5.12
N ALA A 76 -8.64 -2.83 -5.28
CA ALA A 76 -7.36 -2.46 -5.87
C ALA A 76 -7.42 -2.62 -7.40
N ALA A 77 -7.29 -1.52 -8.13
CA ALA A 77 -7.22 -1.48 -9.60
C ALA A 77 -5.75 -1.38 -10.05
N ILE A 78 -5.17 -2.53 -10.39
CA ILE A 78 -3.74 -2.74 -10.55
C ILE A 78 -3.35 -2.69 -12.02
N HIS A 79 -2.50 -1.73 -12.37
CA HIS A 79 -1.80 -1.66 -13.65
C HIS A 79 -0.32 -1.37 -13.41
N GLY A 80 0.58 -2.07 -14.10
CA GLY A 80 2.02 -1.90 -13.95
C GLY A 80 2.60 -2.63 -12.72
N ALA A 81 3.81 -2.26 -12.33
CA ALA A 81 4.51 -2.92 -11.22
C ALA A 81 3.81 -2.68 -9.86
N CYS A 82 3.63 -3.76 -9.10
CA CYS A 82 2.99 -3.81 -7.78
C CYS A 82 3.86 -4.68 -6.85
N ALA A 83 4.66 -4.05 -5.99
CA ALA A 83 5.66 -4.73 -5.19
C ALA A 83 5.67 -4.27 -3.72
N GLY A 84 6.00 -5.18 -2.81
CA GLY A 84 6.17 -4.93 -1.38
C GLY A 84 4.92 -4.34 -0.73
N GLY A 85 5.06 -3.18 -0.08
CA GLY A 85 3.91 -2.44 0.47
C GLY A 85 2.81 -2.15 -0.57
N GLY A 86 3.17 -2.09 -1.86
CA GLY A 86 2.20 -2.04 -2.95
C GLY A 86 1.36 -3.30 -3.11
N TYR A 87 1.94 -4.47 -2.89
CA TYR A 87 1.23 -5.74 -2.82
C TYR A 87 0.36 -5.79 -1.55
N GLU A 88 0.92 -5.42 -0.39
CA GLU A 88 0.25 -5.48 0.91
C GLU A 88 -1.05 -4.64 0.95
N ILE A 89 -1.06 -3.44 0.37
CA ILE A 89 -2.28 -2.64 0.29
C ILE A 89 -3.38 -3.31 -0.55
N THR A 90 -3.00 -4.10 -1.57
CA THR A 90 -4.00 -4.85 -2.35
C THR A 90 -4.59 -6.04 -1.58
N LEU A 91 -3.83 -6.60 -0.62
CA LEU A 91 -4.33 -7.62 0.30
C LEU A 91 -5.31 -7.04 1.32
N ALA A 92 -5.18 -5.76 1.65
CA ALA A 92 -6.13 -5.05 2.50
C ALA A 92 -7.46 -4.72 1.80
N CYS A 93 -7.56 -4.88 0.47
CA CYS A 93 -8.81 -4.65 -0.26
C CYS A 93 -9.69 -5.91 -0.33
N ASP A 94 -10.98 -5.78 -0.63
CA ASP A 94 -11.89 -6.92 -0.84
C ASP A 94 -11.65 -7.57 -2.20
N HIS A 95 -11.48 -6.75 -3.24
CA HIS A 95 -11.25 -7.18 -4.61
C HIS A 95 -9.94 -6.66 -5.17
N ARG A 96 -9.35 -7.45 -6.07
CA ARG A 96 -8.16 -7.11 -6.86
C ARG A 96 -8.48 -7.32 -8.32
N ILE A 97 -8.35 -6.27 -9.12
CA ILE A 97 -8.52 -6.31 -10.57
C ILE A 97 -7.19 -5.89 -11.18
N ALA A 98 -6.59 -6.76 -11.98
CA ALA A 98 -5.29 -6.51 -12.61
C ALA A 98 -5.41 -6.54 -14.13
N THR A 99 -4.69 -5.65 -14.81
CA THR A 99 -4.62 -5.66 -16.27
C THR A 99 -3.77 -6.82 -16.77
N ASP A 100 -4.19 -7.45 -17.88
CA ASP A 100 -3.38 -8.44 -18.61
C ASP A 100 -2.35 -7.74 -19.52
N ASP A 101 -1.48 -6.94 -18.90
CA ASP A 101 -0.44 -6.17 -19.56
C ASP A 101 0.95 -6.69 -19.12
N PRO A 102 1.94 -6.83 -20.03
CA PRO A 102 3.31 -7.23 -19.68
C PRO A 102 4.01 -6.32 -18.65
N ALA A 103 3.59 -5.08 -18.45
CA ALA A 103 4.09 -4.21 -17.38
C ALA A 103 3.51 -4.60 -16.01
N THR A 104 2.39 -5.31 -15.97
CA THR A 104 1.74 -5.75 -14.74
C THR A 104 2.52 -6.91 -14.14
N ARG A 105 3.23 -6.61 -13.05
CA ARG A 105 4.09 -7.54 -12.32
C ARG A 105 3.80 -7.35 -10.84
N ILE A 106 3.27 -8.39 -10.21
CA ILE A 106 2.80 -8.37 -8.84
C ILE A 106 3.66 -9.34 -8.02
N GLY A 107 4.27 -8.90 -6.92
CA GLY A 107 5.06 -9.80 -6.09
C GLY A 107 5.66 -9.15 -4.84
N LEU A 108 6.31 -9.98 -4.04
CA LEU A 108 7.00 -9.61 -2.80
C LEU A 108 8.50 -9.89 -2.96
N PRO A 109 9.29 -8.93 -3.48
CA PRO A 109 10.71 -9.12 -3.74
C PRO A 109 11.59 -9.03 -2.47
N GLU A 110 11.02 -8.72 -1.30
CA GLU A 110 11.71 -8.48 -0.02
C GLU A 110 12.69 -9.61 0.33
N THR A 111 12.29 -10.86 0.10
CA THR A 111 13.10 -12.04 0.41
C THR A 111 14.40 -12.10 -0.38
N THR A 112 14.44 -11.51 -1.58
CA THR A 112 15.67 -11.39 -2.39
C THR A 112 16.69 -10.43 -1.77
N LEU A 113 16.25 -9.59 -0.83
CA LEU A 113 17.04 -8.59 -0.10
C LEU A 113 17.32 -9.02 1.35
N GLY A 114 16.93 -10.24 1.75
CA GLY A 114 17.03 -10.71 3.13
C GLY A 114 16.01 -10.05 4.08
N LEU A 115 14.94 -9.48 3.53
CA LEU A 115 13.83 -8.88 4.27
C LEU A 115 12.60 -9.79 4.21
N ILE A 116 11.65 -9.52 5.10
CA ILE A 116 10.28 -10.05 5.01
C ILE A 116 9.31 -8.89 4.83
N PRO A 117 8.16 -9.13 4.17
CA PRO A 117 7.03 -8.22 4.21
C PRO A 117 6.60 -7.94 5.66
#